data_AF-A0A3Q1EDU5-F1
#
_entry.id   AF-A0A3Q1EDU5-F1
#
_cell.length_a   1.000
_cell.length_b   1.000
_cell.length_c   1.000
_cell.angle_alpha   90.00
_cell.angle_beta   90.00
_cell.angle_gamma   90.00
#
_symmetry.space_group_name_H-M   'P 1'
#
loop_
_entity.id
_entity.type
_entity.pdbx_description
1 polymer ?
#
loop_
_entity_poly.entity_id
_entity_poly.type
_entity_poly.pdbx_seq_one_letter_code
_entity_poly.pdbx_strand_id
1 'polypeptide(L)'
;MPTHVVNYESDEGIRCHDHTGEYRWTESWAIWAAEIWIPHVRVCQEGGQPGQPPGPPITQPALGIVAVSELPATMFCTAKPPGSVSPAKRQIKEVKETKITINCVTFPLPGEGPEQQLLKPDEWSYCDYFWTDKKDPQGTTSLPGFEVLLQKQLKGKQMQKEMSEFIHERIKIEEEYAKNLSKLSLSPLAAQEEGTLGEAWTQLKKSLHDEAEVHLKFSNKLHSEVEKPLLTFRGDNFKKDLKKYDHHIADLRKQLASRYASVEKARKALADRQKDLEVKTQQLEIKLSNKTEEDIKKARRKSTQAGDDLMRCVDLYNQTQSKWFEEMVTTSMELEKLEVERIEWIQQHLRQYTTLRHETDMFNQSTVEPVDQLLQNVDPAKDRELWVKENNTGEVRPVDMDI
;
A
#
# COMPACT_ATOMS: atom_id res chain seq x y z
N MET A 1 13.09 -60.43 -15.41
CA MET A 1 13.30 -59.61 -16.61
C MET A 1 12.16 -58.62 -16.74
N PRO A 2 12.43 -57.34 -17.04
CA PRO A 2 13.58 -56.50 -16.67
C PRO A 2 13.09 -55.28 -15.83
N THR A 3 13.76 -54.90 -14.74
CA THR A 3 14.82 -53.87 -14.66
C THR A 3 14.53 -52.57 -15.40
N HIS A 4 14.38 -51.47 -14.65
CA HIS A 4 15.06 -50.22 -14.99
C HIS A 4 15.50 -49.50 -13.71
N VAL A 5 16.79 -49.67 -13.46
CA VAL A 5 17.67 -48.77 -12.73
C VAL A 5 17.81 -47.49 -13.56
N VAL A 6 17.72 -46.33 -12.93
CA VAL A 6 18.48 -45.14 -13.35
C VAL A 6 19.01 -44.48 -12.08
N ASN A 7 20.27 -44.77 -11.77
CA ASN A 7 21.14 -43.88 -11.03
C ASN A 7 21.60 -42.76 -11.97
N TYR A 8 21.62 -41.52 -11.49
CA TYR A 8 22.63 -40.53 -11.84
C TYR A 8 23.01 -39.79 -10.55
N GLU A 9 24.11 -40.23 -9.94
CA GLU A 9 25.13 -39.40 -9.27
C GLU A 9 25.68 -38.39 -10.31
N SER A 10 26.29 -37.25 -10.04
CA SER A 10 26.73 -36.44 -8.90
C SER A 10 27.41 -35.20 -9.53
N ASP A 11 27.96 -34.31 -8.68
CA ASP A 11 28.78 -33.12 -8.98
C ASP A 11 27.98 -31.85 -9.36
N GLU A 12 28.02 -30.77 -8.58
CA GLU A 12 29.23 -30.12 -8.07
C GLU A 12 29.20 -29.85 -6.55
N GLY A 13 30.22 -30.37 -5.86
CA GLY A 13 30.59 -29.93 -4.53
C GLY A 13 31.39 -28.64 -4.59
N ILE A 14 31.02 -27.65 -3.78
CA ILE A 14 31.94 -26.61 -3.34
C ILE A 14 32.41 -27.01 -1.95
N ARG A 15 33.65 -27.52 -1.87
CA ARG A 15 34.44 -27.55 -0.63
C ARG A 15 34.78 -26.11 -0.26
N CYS A 16 34.34 -25.67 0.91
CA CYS A 16 35.03 -24.62 1.64
C CYS A 16 35.58 -25.21 2.94
N HIS A 17 36.88 -25.03 3.12
CA HIS A 17 37.65 -25.46 4.27
C HIS A 17 37.12 -24.86 5.58
N ASP A 18 37.05 -25.71 6.60
CA ASP A 18 36.85 -25.34 8.00
C ASP A 18 38.13 -24.72 8.58
N HIS A 19 38.01 -23.49 9.07
CA HIS A 19 38.89 -22.92 10.09
C HIS A 19 38.03 -22.25 11.17
N THR A 20 37.59 -23.07 12.13
CA THR A 20 37.48 -22.80 13.57
C THR A 20 36.66 -21.58 14.00
N GLY A 21 35.46 -21.86 14.52
CA GLY A 21 34.68 -20.93 15.35
C GLY A 21 33.26 -21.45 15.56
N GLU A 22 33.07 -22.27 16.60
CA GLU A 22 31.82 -22.96 16.95
C GLU A 22 30.60 -22.03 17.02
N TYR A 23 29.58 -22.33 16.19
CA TYR A 23 28.18 -22.15 16.54
C TYR A 23 27.38 -23.34 15.98
N ARG A 24 26.98 -24.27 16.86
CA ARG A 24 25.99 -25.30 16.52
C ARG A 24 24.60 -24.67 16.49
N TRP A 25 24.05 -24.50 15.30
CA TRP A 25 22.61 -24.29 15.12
C TRP A 25 21.96 -25.64 14.89
N THR A 26 21.08 -26.06 15.80
CA THR A 26 20.26 -27.26 15.62
C THR A 26 19.21 -26.99 14.54
N GLU A 27 19.23 -27.84 13.51
CA GLU A 27 18.35 -27.86 12.34
C GLU A 27 16.88 -28.15 12.70
N SER A 28 16.15 -27.13 13.19
CA SER A 28 14.67 -27.17 13.29
C SER A 28 13.96 -25.99 12.61
N TRP A 29 14.71 -25.06 12.01
CA TRP A 29 14.15 -23.80 11.50
C TRP A 29 13.89 -23.77 9.98
N ALA A 30 14.30 -24.79 9.23
CA ALA A 30 14.27 -24.76 7.77
C ALA A 30 12.90 -25.04 7.13
N ILE A 31 11.89 -25.52 7.87
CA ILE A 31 10.63 -26.01 7.25
C ILE A 31 9.52 -24.94 7.20
N TRP A 32 9.58 -23.86 7.97
CA TRP A 32 8.48 -22.85 8.00
C TRP A 32 8.86 -21.43 7.55
N ALA A 33 10.14 -21.11 7.39
CA ALA A 33 10.58 -19.77 6.98
C ALA A 33 10.71 -19.60 5.45
N ALA A 34 10.61 -20.67 4.66
CA ALA A 34 10.89 -20.64 3.23
C ALA A 34 9.70 -20.20 2.34
N GLU A 35 8.47 -20.11 2.86
CA GLU A 35 7.28 -19.80 2.03
C GLU A 35 6.65 -18.40 2.26
N ILE A 36 7.15 -17.62 3.21
CA ILE A 36 6.58 -16.30 3.54
C ILE A 36 7.67 -15.23 3.51
N TRP A 37 8.24 -14.98 2.32
CA TRP A 37 8.76 -13.69 1.82
C TRP A 37 9.77 -13.91 0.68
N ILE A 38 9.29 -13.93 -0.56
CA ILE A 38 10.11 -13.52 -1.71
C ILE A 38 9.28 -12.52 -2.53
N PRO A 39 9.52 -11.20 -2.41
CA PRO A 39 9.12 -10.29 -3.46
C PRO A 39 10.08 -10.49 -4.63
N HIS A 40 9.59 -11.12 -5.69
CA HIS A 40 10.25 -11.12 -6.99
C HIS A 40 10.18 -9.68 -7.56
N VAL A 41 11.13 -8.83 -7.20
CA VAL A 41 11.41 -7.59 -7.94
C VAL A 41 12.56 -7.89 -8.89
N ARG A 42 12.22 -8.32 -10.11
CA ARG A 42 13.16 -8.37 -11.22
C ARG A 42 13.01 -7.07 -12.00
N VAL A 43 13.74 -6.03 -11.59
CA VAL A 43 14.02 -4.88 -12.46
C VAL A 43 15.18 -5.29 -13.35
N CYS A 44 14.91 -5.54 -14.62
CA CYS A 44 15.95 -5.60 -15.64
C CYS A 44 16.41 -4.18 -15.95
N GLN A 45 17.61 -3.81 -15.48
CA GLN A 45 18.38 -2.70 -16.03
C GLN A 45 19.78 -3.25 -16.35
N GLU A 46 20.03 -3.53 -17.62
CA GLU A 46 21.37 -3.70 -18.17
C GLU A 46 21.83 -2.38 -18.76
N GLY A 47 23.07 -1.98 -18.47
CA GLY A 47 23.78 -0.94 -19.21
C GLY A 47 24.56 0.06 -18.36
N GLY A 48 25.60 -0.39 -17.65
CA GLY A 48 26.63 0.50 -17.10
C GLY A 48 27.78 0.74 -18.08
N GLN A 49 28.33 1.95 -18.10
CA GLN A 49 29.72 2.22 -18.46
C GLN A 49 30.38 3.12 -17.39
N PRO A 50 31.67 2.92 -17.04
CA PRO A 50 32.26 3.53 -15.85
C PRO A 50 33.12 4.77 -16.15
N GLY A 51 33.15 5.71 -15.19
CA GLY A 51 34.33 6.54 -14.92
C GLY A 51 34.10 8.04 -14.73
N GLN A 52 34.18 8.53 -13.47
CA GLN A 52 34.94 9.74 -13.07
C GLN A 52 34.86 9.97 -11.52
N PRO A 53 35.89 10.58 -10.89
CA PRO A 53 36.04 10.66 -9.43
C PRO A 53 35.34 11.89 -8.78
N PRO A 54 35.21 11.95 -7.43
CA PRO A 54 34.26 12.85 -6.78
C PRO A 54 34.85 14.24 -6.48
N GLY A 55 33.99 15.28 -6.56
CA GLY A 55 34.26 16.63 -6.05
C GLY A 55 33.63 16.88 -4.67
N PRO A 56 34.11 17.86 -3.88
CA PRO A 56 33.83 17.98 -2.43
C PRO A 56 32.54 18.76 -2.10
N PRO A 57 32.08 18.74 -0.82
CA PRO A 57 30.71 19.07 -0.44
C PRO A 57 30.55 20.53 0.01
N ILE A 58 29.43 21.18 -0.34
CA ILE A 58 29.09 22.51 0.18
C ILE A 58 27.58 22.61 0.48
N THR A 59 27.30 22.51 1.79
CA THR A 59 26.31 23.24 2.64
C THR A 59 24.93 23.66 2.10
N GLN A 60 23.91 23.27 2.88
CA GLN A 60 22.58 23.90 2.93
C GLN A 60 22.66 25.42 3.18
N PRO A 61 21.58 26.16 2.83
CA PRO A 61 20.75 26.65 3.92
C PRO A 61 19.23 26.52 3.68
N ALA A 62 18.53 26.68 4.81
CA ALA A 62 17.10 26.57 5.04
C ALA A 62 16.26 27.74 4.49
N LEU A 63 14.94 27.61 4.74
CA LEU A 63 13.84 28.60 4.61
C LEU A 63 13.24 28.68 3.21
N GLY A 64 11.92 28.78 3.02
CA GLY A 64 10.84 29.04 3.94
C GLY A 64 9.52 29.06 3.17
N ILE A 65 8.43 28.99 3.92
CA ILE A 65 7.05 29.13 3.45
C ILE A 65 6.89 30.48 2.75
N VAL A 66 6.44 30.49 1.49
CA VAL A 66 5.95 31.72 0.84
C VAL A 66 4.67 31.40 0.08
N ALA A 67 3.63 32.15 0.44
CA ALA A 67 2.31 32.16 -0.16
C ALA A 67 2.35 32.56 -1.64
N VAL A 68 1.58 31.85 -2.46
CA VAL A 68 1.37 32.20 -3.87
C VAL A 68 0.35 33.34 -3.93
N SER A 69 0.83 34.54 -4.23
CA SER A 69 0.01 35.68 -4.64
C SER A 69 0.47 36.13 -6.03
N GLU A 70 -0.53 36.33 -6.89
CA GLU A 70 -0.60 37.18 -8.08
C GLU A 70 0.62 37.26 -9.03
N LEU A 71 0.42 36.81 -10.28
CA LEU A 71 1.24 37.21 -11.43
C LEU A 71 0.45 38.10 -12.40
N PRO A 72 1.12 39.09 -13.03
CA PRO A 72 0.45 40.30 -13.53
C PRO A 72 0.17 40.31 -15.03
N ALA A 73 -0.81 41.12 -15.39
CA ALA A 73 -1.03 41.64 -16.74
C ALA A 73 -0.02 42.76 -17.05
N THR A 74 0.61 42.73 -18.23
CA THR A 74 0.73 43.84 -19.19
C THR A 74 1.83 43.53 -20.23
N MET A 75 1.52 43.72 -21.52
CA MET A 75 2.54 43.98 -22.52
C MET A 75 2.05 45.13 -23.41
N PHE A 76 2.76 46.25 -23.32
CA PHE A 76 2.58 47.43 -24.16
C PHE A 76 3.01 47.14 -25.60
N CYS A 77 2.26 47.63 -26.59
CA CYS A 77 2.78 47.85 -27.94
C CYS A 77 2.24 49.17 -28.48
N THR A 78 3.20 49.99 -28.92
CA THR A 78 3.10 51.38 -29.38
C THR A 78 2.39 51.53 -30.73
N ALA A 79 1.64 52.62 -30.89
CA ALA A 79 0.88 52.97 -32.10
C ALA A 79 1.73 53.51 -33.26
N LYS A 80 1.29 53.25 -34.51
CA LYS A 80 1.67 53.97 -35.74
C LYS A 80 0.41 54.22 -36.60
N PRO A 81 0.26 55.38 -37.29
CA PRO A 81 -0.94 55.72 -38.09
C PRO A 81 -0.79 55.33 -39.59
N PRO A 82 -1.85 55.48 -40.41
CA PRO A 82 -2.27 54.46 -41.37
C PRO A 82 -1.80 54.68 -42.81
N GLY A 83 -1.53 53.59 -43.52
CA GLY A 83 -1.37 53.54 -44.97
C GLY A 83 -2.48 52.70 -45.61
N SER A 84 -3.17 53.28 -46.58
CA SER A 84 -4.28 52.73 -47.35
C SER A 84 -3.86 51.69 -48.38
N VAL A 85 -4.48 50.49 -48.40
CA VAL A 85 -4.71 49.69 -49.63
C VAL A 85 -5.73 48.55 -49.41
N SER A 86 -6.79 48.57 -50.24
CA SER A 86 -7.63 47.50 -50.83
C SER A 86 -8.15 46.28 -50.01
N PRO A 87 -9.32 45.72 -50.38
CA PRO A 87 -10.00 44.68 -49.60
C PRO A 87 -9.32 43.32 -49.77
N ALA A 88 -8.31 43.04 -48.93
CA ALA A 88 -7.75 41.71 -48.80
C ALA A 88 -8.80 40.79 -48.15
N LYS A 89 -9.15 39.71 -48.85
CA LYS A 89 -9.92 38.57 -48.32
C LYS A 89 -9.40 38.24 -46.92
N ARG A 90 -10.27 38.33 -45.90
CA ARG A 90 -9.98 37.81 -44.57
C ARG A 90 -9.63 36.32 -44.71
N GLN A 91 -8.34 35.98 -44.67
CA GLN A 91 -7.92 34.63 -44.38
C GLN A 91 -8.48 34.29 -42.99
N ILE A 92 -9.42 33.35 -42.96
CA ILE A 92 -9.84 32.70 -41.72
C ILE A 92 -8.58 31.96 -41.25
N LYS A 93 -7.86 32.51 -40.26
CA LYS A 93 -6.86 31.74 -39.53
C LYS A 93 -7.63 30.58 -38.91
N GLU A 94 -7.41 29.36 -39.40
CA GLU A 94 -7.87 28.16 -38.70
C GLU A 94 -7.33 28.24 -37.27
N VAL A 95 -8.25 28.33 -36.31
CA VAL A 95 -7.90 28.25 -34.90
C VAL A 95 -7.51 26.80 -34.66
N LYS A 96 -6.20 26.53 -34.65
CA LYS A 96 -5.68 25.20 -34.36
C LYS A 96 -6.16 24.79 -32.96
N GLU A 97 -6.90 23.68 -32.86
CA GLU A 97 -7.31 23.13 -31.58
C GLU A 97 -6.07 22.66 -30.83
N THR A 98 -5.89 23.08 -29.57
CA THR A 98 -4.72 22.72 -28.74
C THR A 98 -5.11 21.87 -27.52
N LYS A 99 -6.39 21.51 -27.40
CA LYS A 99 -6.96 20.82 -26.22
C LYS A 99 -7.95 19.75 -26.66
N ILE A 100 -8.05 18.68 -25.89
CA ILE A 100 -9.01 17.59 -26.06
C ILE A 100 -9.86 17.45 -24.82
N THR A 101 -11.17 17.22 -24.98
CA THR A 101 -12.06 16.93 -23.85
C THR A 101 -12.46 15.46 -23.86
N ILE A 102 -12.12 14.75 -22.80
CA ILE A 102 -12.44 13.33 -22.60
C ILE A 102 -13.24 13.21 -21.31
N ASN A 103 -14.41 12.57 -21.36
CA ASN A 103 -15.30 12.40 -20.21
C ASN A 103 -15.51 13.71 -19.42
N CYS A 104 -15.77 14.80 -20.14
CA CYS A 104 -16.01 16.15 -19.62
C CYS A 104 -14.80 16.83 -18.94
N VAL A 105 -13.60 16.26 -18.98
CA VAL A 105 -12.36 16.91 -18.52
C VAL A 105 -11.51 17.32 -19.73
N THR A 106 -11.00 18.54 -19.73
CA THR A 106 -10.14 19.05 -20.80
C THR A 106 -8.67 18.85 -20.47
N PHE A 107 -7.95 18.22 -21.39
CA PHE A 107 -6.52 17.96 -21.37
C PHE A 107 -5.81 18.70 -22.53
N PRO A 108 -4.51 18.99 -22.43
CA PRO A 108 -3.72 19.44 -23.57
C PRO A 108 -3.63 18.34 -24.65
N LEU A 109 -3.54 18.74 -25.92
CA LEU A 109 -3.27 17.78 -26.99
C LEU A 109 -1.81 17.28 -26.95
N PRO A 110 -1.54 16.00 -27.24
CA PRO A 110 -0.17 15.46 -27.25
C PRO A 110 0.72 16.24 -28.23
N GLY A 111 1.88 16.71 -27.75
CA GLY A 111 2.85 17.45 -28.58
C GLY A 111 2.48 18.91 -28.89
N GLU A 112 1.35 19.41 -28.40
CA GLU A 112 0.93 20.79 -28.58
C GLU A 112 0.82 21.53 -27.23
N GLY A 113 1.88 22.24 -26.84
CA GLY A 113 1.90 23.08 -25.64
C GLY A 113 3.22 23.02 -24.88
N PRO A 114 3.40 23.83 -23.81
CA PRO A 114 4.51 23.68 -22.89
C PRO A 114 4.39 22.33 -22.16
N GLU A 115 5.54 21.68 -21.91
CA GLU A 115 5.61 20.44 -21.14
C GLU A 115 5.02 20.67 -19.75
N GLN A 116 4.00 19.88 -19.38
CA GLN A 116 3.34 19.99 -18.09
C GLN A 116 4.20 19.26 -17.04
N GLN A 117 4.80 20.02 -16.13
CA GLN A 117 5.53 19.47 -15.00
C GLN A 117 4.56 18.76 -14.05
N LEU A 118 5.01 17.64 -13.47
CA LEU A 118 4.30 16.94 -12.41
C LEU A 118 4.23 17.81 -11.15
N LEU A 119 3.17 17.64 -10.36
CA LEU A 119 3.03 18.32 -9.07
C LEU A 119 4.09 17.85 -8.08
N LYS A 120 4.44 16.55 -8.11
CA LYS A 120 5.51 15.95 -7.32
C LYS A 120 6.47 15.18 -8.24
N PRO A 121 7.45 15.85 -8.89
CA PRO A 121 8.25 15.26 -9.97
C PRO A 121 9.15 14.09 -9.56
N ASP A 122 9.54 14.03 -8.29
CA ASP A 122 10.42 12.98 -7.76
C ASP A 122 9.62 11.82 -7.11
N GLU A 123 8.29 11.84 -7.22
CA GLU A 123 7.41 10.88 -6.54
C GLU A 123 6.30 10.34 -7.46
N TRP A 124 5.95 9.07 -7.29
CA TRP A 124 4.79 8.46 -7.95
C TRP A 124 3.51 8.78 -7.18
N SER A 125 3.12 10.07 -7.18
CA SER A 125 2.02 10.55 -6.33
C SER A 125 0.63 10.26 -6.90
N TYR A 126 -0.33 9.97 -6.03
CA TYR A 126 -1.73 9.82 -6.40
C TYR A 126 -2.31 11.06 -7.09
N CYS A 127 -1.80 12.25 -6.79
CA CYS A 127 -2.25 13.48 -7.42
C CYS A 127 -1.74 13.68 -8.85
N ASP A 128 -0.78 12.88 -9.34
CA ASP A 128 -0.19 13.07 -10.67
C ASP A 128 -0.71 12.05 -11.71
N TYR A 129 -1.11 10.85 -11.27
CA TYR A 129 -1.31 9.70 -12.19
C TYR A 129 -2.75 9.18 -12.30
N PHE A 130 -3.73 9.83 -11.65
CA PHE A 130 -5.12 9.33 -11.56
C PHE A 130 -6.17 10.29 -12.14
N TRP A 131 -5.80 11.04 -13.20
CA TRP A 131 -6.66 12.03 -13.84
C TRP A 131 -7.63 11.46 -14.89
N THR A 132 -7.20 10.46 -15.63
CA THR A 132 -7.99 9.84 -16.69
C THR A 132 -8.81 8.67 -16.15
N ASP A 133 -10.01 8.48 -16.69
CA ASP A 133 -10.82 7.31 -16.35
C ASP A 133 -10.20 6.04 -16.98
N LYS A 134 -10.05 4.99 -16.18
CA LYS A 134 -9.53 3.69 -16.59
C LYS A 134 -10.60 2.91 -17.34
N LYS A 135 -10.28 2.43 -18.54
CA LYS A 135 -11.16 1.53 -19.30
C LYS A 135 -10.95 0.09 -18.85
N ASP A 136 -12.03 -0.69 -18.78
CA ASP A 136 -11.94 -2.15 -18.65
C ASP A 136 -11.27 -2.76 -19.90
N PRO A 137 -10.70 -3.98 -19.81
CA PRO A 137 -10.07 -4.65 -20.95
C PRO A 137 -11.00 -4.84 -22.15
N GLN A 138 -12.32 -4.93 -21.90
CA GLN A 138 -13.35 -5.04 -22.92
C GLN A 138 -13.80 -3.67 -23.50
N GLY A 139 -13.37 -2.54 -22.93
CA GLY A 139 -13.71 -1.18 -23.35
C GLY A 139 -15.16 -0.74 -23.09
N THR A 140 -15.96 -1.57 -22.42
CA THR A 140 -17.38 -1.38 -22.10
C THR A 140 -17.62 -0.43 -20.93
N THR A 141 -16.70 -0.36 -19.98
CA THR A 141 -16.88 0.37 -18.71
C THR A 141 -15.70 1.28 -18.43
N SER A 142 -15.98 2.52 -18.03
CA SER A 142 -14.98 3.53 -17.68
C SER A 142 -15.05 3.80 -16.19
N LEU A 143 -13.97 3.47 -15.46
CA LEU A 143 -13.84 3.64 -14.02
C LEU A 143 -13.06 4.93 -13.72
N PRO A 144 -13.61 5.90 -12.97
CA PRO A 144 -12.87 7.11 -12.61
C PRO A 144 -11.55 6.80 -11.90
N GLY A 145 -10.50 7.57 -12.21
CA GLY A 145 -9.19 7.38 -11.58
C GLY A 145 -9.25 7.45 -10.04
N PHE A 146 -10.07 8.36 -9.50
CA PHE A 146 -10.30 8.47 -8.05
C PHE A 146 -10.91 7.20 -7.44
N GLU A 147 -11.80 6.53 -8.15
CA GLU A 147 -12.43 5.29 -7.67
C GLU A 147 -11.39 4.17 -7.54
N VAL A 148 -10.39 4.11 -8.42
CA VAL A 148 -9.25 3.19 -8.29
C VAL A 148 -8.52 3.40 -6.96
N LEU A 149 -8.30 4.65 -6.55
CA LEU A 149 -7.68 4.98 -5.26
C LEU A 149 -8.55 4.52 -4.08
N LEU A 150 -9.85 4.74 -4.15
CA LEU A 150 -10.79 4.30 -3.10
C LEU A 150 -10.80 2.76 -2.98
N GLN A 151 -10.80 2.03 -4.10
CA GLN A 151 -10.70 0.57 -4.08
C GLN A 151 -9.37 0.10 -3.47
N LYS A 152 -8.27 0.80 -3.73
CA LYS A 152 -6.98 0.52 -3.08
C LYS A 152 -7.05 0.66 -1.55
N GLN A 153 -7.72 1.70 -1.05
CA GLN A 153 -7.91 1.91 0.39
C GLN A 153 -8.77 0.80 1.02
N LEU A 154 -9.88 0.43 0.37
CA LEU A 154 -10.75 -0.65 0.82
C LEU A 154 -10.01 -1.99 0.86
N LYS A 155 -9.24 -2.29 -0.20
CA LYS A 155 -8.38 -3.48 -0.23
C LYS A 155 -7.32 -3.43 0.86
N GLY A 156 -6.68 -2.29 1.09
CA GLY A 156 -5.70 -2.12 2.19
C GLY A 156 -6.29 -2.47 3.56
N LYS A 157 -7.51 -2.01 3.86
CA LYS A 157 -8.24 -2.37 5.08
C LYS A 157 -8.60 -3.85 5.14
N GLN A 158 -8.99 -4.45 4.03
CA GLN A 158 -9.30 -5.88 3.97
C GLN A 158 -8.06 -6.75 4.25
N MET A 159 -6.92 -6.44 3.61
CA MET A 159 -5.67 -7.19 3.84
C MET A 159 -5.20 -7.09 5.30
N GLN A 160 -5.34 -5.92 5.93
CA GLN A 160 -5.05 -5.76 7.35
C GLN A 160 -5.93 -6.63 8.25
N LYS A 161 -7.22 -6.78 7.93
CA LYS A 161 -8.14 -7.68 8.65
C LYS A 161 -7.70 -9.14 8.49
N GLU A 162 -7.37 -9.57 7.28
CA GLU A 162 -6.86 -10.92 7.02
C GLU A 162 -5.54 -11.20 7.75
N MET A 163 -4.64 -10.20 7.85
CA MET A 163 -3.42 -10.31 8.66
C MET A 163 -3.75 -10.51 10.15
N SER A 164 -4.75 -9.80 10.69
CA SER A 164 -5.21 -10.03 12.05
C SER A 164 -5.79 -11.44 12.23
N GLU A 165 -6.58 -11.92 11.29
CA GLU A 165 -7.13 -13.29 11.33
C GLU A 165 -6.03 -14.35 11.29
N PHE A 166 -4.94 -14.11 10.55
CA PHE A 166 -3.77 -14.99 10.57
C PHE A 166 -3.11 -15.04 11.96
N ILE A 167 -2.92 -13.88 12.61
CA ILE A 167 -2.39 -13.84 13.98
C ILE A 167 -3.33 -14.54 14.97
N HIS A 168 -4.65 -14.40 14.77
CA HIS A 168 -5.65 -15.10 15.58
C HIS A 168 -5.50 -16.62 15.50
N GLU A 169 -5.31 -17.19 14.31
CA GLU A 169 -5.05 -18.62 14.17
C GLU A 169 -3.72 -19.03 14.80
N ARG A 170 -2.68 -18.19 14.71
CA ARG A 170 -1.42 -18.42 15.45
C ARG A 170 -1.65 -18.46 16.97
N ILE A 171 -2.47 -17.57 17.51
CA ILE A 171 -2.79 -17.55 18.95
C ILE A 171 -3.46 -18.86 19.38
N LYS A 172 -4.43 -19.37 18.61
CA LYS A 172 -5.08 -20.66 18.91
C LYS A 172 -4.09 -21.83 18.94
N ILE A 173 -3.14 -21.85 18.01
CA ILE A 173 -2.08 -22.87 17.97
C ILE A 173 -1.25 -22.82 19.26
N GLU A 174 -0.84 -21.62 19.68
CA GLU A 174 -0.07 -21.44 20.92
C GLU A 174 -0.87 -21.84 22.17
N GLU A 175 -2.16 -21.49 22.23
CA GLU A 175 -3.05 -21.87 23.34
C GLU A 175 -3.22 -23.39 23.44
N GLU A 176 -3.39 -24.07 22.31
CA GLU A 176 -3.50 -25.53 22.28
C GLU A 176 -2.18 -26.19 22.67
N TYR A 177 -1.05 -25.67 22.19
CA TYR A 177 0.28 -26.16 22.56
C TYR A 177 0.53 -26.02 24.07
N ALA A 178 0.32 -24.83 24.64
CA ALA A 178 0.43 -24.58 26.08
C ALA A 178 -0.49 -25.50 26.89
N LYS A 179 -1.73 -25.71 26.44
CA LYS A 179 -2.68 -26.62 27.10
C LYS A 179 -2.17 -28.06 27.11
N ASN A 180 -1.59 -28.54 26.01
CA ASN A 180 -1.07 -29.90 25.92
C ASN A 180 0.17 -30.10 26.80
N LEU A 181 1.09 -29.12 26.84
CA LEU A 181 2.24 -29.10 27.74
C LEU A 181 1.80 -29.12 29.21
N SER A 182 0.86 -28.25 29.58
CA SER A 182 0.30 -28.19 30.93
C SER A 182 -0.33 -29.53 31.34
N LYS A 183 -1.10 -30.17 30.44
CA LYS A 183 -1.66 -31.50 30.69
C LYS A 183 -0.57 -32.57 30.88
N LEU A 184 0.49 -32.54 30.06
CA LEU A 184 1.59 -33.51 30.14
C LEU A 184 2.41 -33.34 31.43
N SER A 185 2.61 -32.10 31.89
CA SER A 185 3.33 -31.79 33.13
C SER A 185 2.72 -32.47 34.37
N LEU A 186 1.40 -32.73 34.34
CA LEU A 186 0.66 -33.39 35.43
C LEU A 186 0.60 -34.92 35.30
N SER A 187 1.32 -35.51 34.33
CA SER A 187 1.31 -36.95 34.09
C SER A 187 1.87 -37.75 35.28
N PRO A 188 1.21 -38.86 35.67
CA PRO A 188 1.69 -39.72 36.76
C PRO A 188 2.85 -40.65 36.34
N LEU A 189 3.30 -40.57 35.08
CA LEU A 189 4.38 -41.42 34.57
C LEU A 189 5.66 -41.26 35.39
N ALA A 190 6.24 -42.41 35.75
CA ALA A 190 7.44 -42.52 36.58
C ALA A 190 7.38 -41.68 37.88
N ALA A 191 6.19 -41.46 38.45
CA ALA A 191 6.04 -40.73 39.71
C ALA A 191 6.55 -41.52 40.94
N GLN A 192 6.88 -42.81 40.76
CA GLN A 192 7.48 -43.67 41.78
C GLN A 192 9.01 -43.71 41.71
N GLU A 193 9.63 -42.94 40.80
CA GLU A 193 11.08 -42.79 40.80
C GLU A 193 11.50 -41.98 42.03
N GLU A 194 12.49 -42.46 42.77
CA GLU A 194 12.90 -41.94 44.07
C GLU A 194 14.33 -41.37 44.02
N GLY A 195 14.78 -40.83 45.15
CA GLY A 195 16.13 -40.30 45.29
C GLY A 195 16.40 -39.07 44.41
N THR A 196 17.68 -38.80 44.19
CA THR A 196 18.15 -37.66 43.38
C THR A 196 17.70 -37.75 41.93
N LEU A 197 17.56 -38.96 41.37
CA LEU A 197 16.99 -39.16 40.03
C LEU A 197 15.50 -38.81 39.98
N GLY A 198 14.71 -39.20 40.98
CA GLY A 198 13.29 -38.88 41.09
C GLY A 198 13.03 -37.37 41.24
N GLU A 199 13.88 -36.67 41.97
CA GLU A 199 13.85 -35.19 42.08
C GLU A 199 14.09 -34.53 40.72
N ALA A 200 15.12 -34.96 39.98
CA ALA A 200 15.41 -34.45 38.63
C ALA A 200 14.26 -34.73 37.64
N TRP A 201 13.66 -35.92 37.69
CA TRP A 201 12.48 -36.27 36.88
C TRP A 201 11.27 -35.38 37.21
N THR A 202 11.03 -35.11 38.49
CA THR A 202 9.95 -34.23 38.93
C THR A 202 10.16 -32.81 38.44
N GLN A 203 11.38 -32.31 38.48
CA GLN A 203 11.72 -30.98 37.96
C GLN A 203 11.60 -30.88 36.44
N LEU A 204 11.93 -31.93 35.70
CA LEU A 204 11.67 -31.99 34.25
C LEU A 204 10.17 -31.88 33.95
N LYS A 205 9.32 -32.61 34.69
CA LYS A 205 7.86 -32.45 34.54
C LYS A 205 7.40 -31.03 34.87
N LYS A 206 7.98 -30.40 35.89
CA LYS A 206 7.71 -29.00 36.25
C LYS A 206 8.16 -28.03 35.15
N SER A 207 9.30 -28.24 34.49
CA SER A 207 9.74 -27.33 33.41
C SER A 207 8.77 -27.31 32.23
N LEU A 208 8.08 -28.43 31.94
CA LEU A 208 6.97 -28.46 30.95
C LEU A 208 5.78 -27.58 31.37
N HIS A 209 5.50 -27.45 32.66
CA HIS A 209 4.49 -26.53 33.17
C HIS A 209 4.94 -25.07 32.99
N ASP A 210 6.21 -24.78 33.31
CA ASP A 210 6.78 -23.45 33.19
C ASP A 210 6.85 -23.03 31.70
N GLU A 211 7.20 -23.94 30.79
CA GLU A 211 7.13 -23.76 29.32
C GLU A 211 5.68 -23.49 28.86
N ALA A 212 4.70 -24.21 29.38
CA ALA A 212 3.28 -23.94 29.09
C ALA A 212 2.88 -22.51 29.49
N GLU A 213 3.35 -22.00 30.63
CA GLU A 213 3.09 -20.62 31.03
C GLU A 213 3.76 -19.60 30.11
N VAL A 214 4.98 -19.86 29.65
CA VAL A 214 5.70 -18.99 28.69
C VAL A 214 4.88 -18.85 27.40
N HIS A 215 4.45 -19.97 26.82
CA HIS A 215 3.65 -19.97 25.59
C HIS A 215 2.26 -19.34 25.77
N LEU A 216 1.61 -19.55 26.91
CA LEU A 216 0.34 -18.89 27.22
C LEU A 216 0.51 -17.37 27.40
N LYS A 217 1.60 -16.91 28.02
CA LYS A 217 1.90 -15.46 28.11
C LYS A 217 2.16 -14.89 26.72
N PHE A 218 2.88 -15.61 25.86
CA PHE A 218 3.12 -15.21 24.48
C PHE A 218 1.82 -15.07 23.68
N SER A 219 0.89 -16.03 23.76
CA SER A 219 -0.40 -15.94 23.06
C SER A 219 -1.22 -14.71 23.49
N ASN A 220 -1.23 -14.39 24.79
CA ASN A 220 -1.87 -13.20 25.31
C ASN A 220 -1.22 -11.89 24.82
N LYS A 221 0.11 -11.84 24.73
CA LYS A 221 0.82 -10.70 24.14
C LYS A 221 0.55 -10.57 22.64
N LEU A 222 0.54 -11.67 21.88
CA LEU A 222 0.14 -11.65 20.46
C LEU A 222 -1.26 -11.05 20.28
N HIS A 223 -2.22 -11.45 21.11
CA HIS A 223 -3.58 -10.93 21.05
C HIS A 223 -3.63 -9.42 21.29
N SER A 224 -3.02 -8.97 22.38
CA SER A 224 -3.13 -7.58 22.85
C SER A 224 -2.22 -6.59 22.10
N GLU A 225 -1.04 -7.02 21.67
CA GLU A 225 0.00 -6.17 21.10
C GLU A 225 0.13 -6.30 19.57
N VAL A 226 -0.48 -7.30 18.93
CA VAL A 226 -0.38 -7.51 17.48
C VAL A 226 -1.75 -7.65 16.83
N GLU A 227 -2.54 -8.66 17.20
CA GLU A 227 -3.85 -8.94 16.57
C GLU A 227 -4.80 -7.76 16.74
N LYS A 228 -5.06 -7.35 17.98
CA LYS A 228 -6.03 -6.29 18.28
C LYS A 228 -5.67 -4.93 17.64
N PRO A 229 -4.40 -4.46 17.69
CA PRO A 229 -4.01 -3.24 16.98
C PRO A 229 -4.18 -3.33 15.45
N LEU A 230 -3.90 -4.49 14.85
CA LEU A 230 -4.17 -4.71 13.42
C LEU A 230 -5.66 -4.70 13.12
N LEU A 231 -6.51 -5.33 13.94
CA LEU A 231 -7.95 -5.38 13.71
C LEU A 231 -8.62 -4.00 13.85
N THR A 232 -8.19 -3.22 14.84
CA THR A 232 -8.88 -1.99 15.25
C THR A 232 -8.38 -0.73 14.56
N PHE A 233 -7.25 -0.78 13.84
CA PHE A 233 -6.69 0.39 13.15
C PHE A 233 -7.69 1.01 12.16
N ARG A 234 -7.92 2.32 12.32
CA ARG A 234 -8.92 3.16 11.64
C ARG A 234 -10.39 2.72 11.79
N GLY A 235 -10.69 1.77 12.69
CA GLY A 235 -12.05 1.43 13.16
C GLY A 235 -13.10 1.23 12.07
N ASP A 236 -14.38 1.26 12.44
CA ASP A 236 -15.48 1.02 11.48
C ASP A 236 -15.83 2.23 10.61
N ASN A 237 -15.46 3.44 11.07
CA ASN A 237 -15.80 4.68 10.37
C ASN A 237 -15.03 4.88 9.06
N PHE A 238 -13.86 4.25 8.89
CA PHE A 238 -13.05 4.39 7.67
C PHE A 238 -13.84 4.16 6.37
N LYS A 239 -14.70 3.11 6.33
CA LYS A 239 -15.53 2.84 5.14
C LYS A 239 -16.57 3.94 4.90
N LYS A 240 -17.08 4.56 5.95
CA LYS A 240 -18.02 5.69 5.84
C LYS A 240 -17.30 6.94 5.37
N ASP A 241 -16.07 7.18 5.82
CA ASP A 241 -15.29 8.35 5.41
C ASP A 241 -14.84 8.24 3.95
N LEU A 242 -14.42 7.06 3.48
CA LEU A 242 -14.16 6.83 2.06
C LEU A 242 -15.41 7.10 1.19
N LYS A 243 -16.60 6.73 1.66
CA LYS A 243 -17.84 7.08 0.95
C LYS A 243 -18.07 8.59 0.90
N LYS A 244 -17.70 9.35 1.93
CA LYS A 244 -17.83 10.82 1.88
C LYS A 244 -16.93 11.41 0.81
N TYR A 245 -15.68 10.95 0.72
CA TYR A 245 -14.75 11.36 -0.34
C TYR A 245 -15.29 11.02 -1.73
N ASP A 246 -15.80 9.79 -1.90
CA ASP A 246 -16.43 9.34 -3.15
C ASP A 246 -17.57 10.28 -3.58
N HIS A 247 -18.54 10.52 -2.69
CA HIS A 247 -19.69 11.37 -2.99
C HIS A 247 -19.28 12.81 -3.32
N HIS A 248 -18.31 13.36 -2.58
CA HIS A 248 -17.82 14.71 -2.80
C HIS A 248 -17.18 14.88 -4.19
N ILE A 249 -16.25 14.00 -4.56
CA ILE A 249 -15.60 14.05 -5.87
C ILE A 249 -16.57 13.72 -7.00
N ALA A 250 -17.48 12.75 -6.80
CA ALA A 250 -18.50 12.39 -7.77
C ALA A 250 -19.49 13.54 -8.05
N ASP A 251 -19.89 14.29 -7.01
CA ASP A 251 -20.77 15.46 -7.19
C ASP A 251 -20.08 16.57 -7.99
N LEU A 252 -18.80 16.84 -7.73
CA LEU A 252 -18.00 17.79 -8.52
C LEU A 252 -17.87 17.34 -10.00
N ARG A 253 -17.66 16.04 -10.25
CA ARG A 253 -17.66 15.49 -11.62
C ARG A 253 -19.01 15.65 -12.31
N LYS A 254 -20.12 15.46 -11.58
CA LYS A 254 -21.48 15.66 -12.11
C LYS A 254 -21.75 17.13 -12.44
N GLN A 255 -21.33 18.06 -11.58
CA GLN A 255 -21.39 19.49 -11.85
C GLN A 255 -20.58 19.85 -13.10
N LEU A 256 -19.37 19.31 -13.24
CA LEU A 256 -18.51 19.52 -14.41
C LEU A 256 -19.17 19.01 -15.71
N ALA A 257 -19.77 17.81 -15.68
CA ALA A 257 -20.51 17.27 -16.82
C ALA A 257 -21.72 18.14 -17.21
N SER A 258 -22.44 18.70 -16.23
CA SER A 258 -23.53 19.64 -16.47
C SER A 258 -23.06 20.94 -17.12
N ARG A 259 -21.91 21.48 -16.68
CA ARG A 259 -21.30 22.66 -17.31
C ARG A 259 -20.85 22.37 -18.73
N TYR A 260 -20.23 21.21 -18.97
CA TYR A 260 -19.82 20.77 -20.31
C TYR A 260 -21.02 20.70 -21.27
N ALA A 261 -22.13 20.09 -20.84
CA ALA A 261 -23.36 20.04 -21.64
C ALA A 261 -23.91 21.46 -21.96
N SER A 262 -23.76 22.41 -21.04
CA SER A 262 -24.14 23.81 -21.25
C SER A 262 -23.24 24.52 -22.28
N VAL A 263 -21.93 24.22 -22.27
CA VAL A 263 -20.98 24.70 -23.28
C VAL A 263 -21.35 24.15 -24.66
N GLU A 264 -21.58 22.84 -24.78
CA GLU A 264 -21.94 22.23 -26.07
C GLU A 264 -23.26 22.77 -26.63
N LYS A 265 -24.25 22.99 -25.76
CA LYS A 265 -25.51 23.65 -26.15
C LYS A 265 -25.29 25.08 -26.64
N ALA A 266 -24.45 25.86 -25.97
CA ALA A 266 -24.12 27.24 -26.36
C ALA A 266 -23.32 27.28 -27.67
N ARG A 267 -22.37 26.35 -27.87
CA ARG A 267 -21.62 26.20 -29.14
C ARG A 267 -22.55 25.92 -30.31
N LYS A 268 -23.48 24.97 -30.15
CA LYS A 268 -24.49 24.66 -31.18
C LYS A 268 -25.36 25.88 -31.47
N ALA A 269 -25.84 26.58 -30.43
CA ALA A 269 -26.64 27.79 -30.61
C ALA A 269 -25.87 28.90 -31.35
N LEU A 270 -24.58 29.10 -31.05
CA LEU A 270 -23.73 30.04 -31.76
C LEU A 270 -23.59 29.65 -33.23
N ALA A 271 -23.29 28.39 -33.54
CA ALA A 271 -23.17 27.90 -34.91
C ALA A 271 -24.48 28.11 -35.70
N ASP A 272 -25.63 27.82 -35.11
CA ASP A 272 -26.95 28.05 -35.73
C ASP A 272 -27.19 29.55 -36.01
N ARG A 273 -26.79 30.45 -35.09
CA ARG A 273 -26.92 31.90 -35.28
C ARG A 273 -25.93 32.47 -36.29
N GLN A 274 -24.74 31.91 -36.40
CA GLN A 274 -23.76 32.28 -37.43
C GLN A 274 -24.27 31.87 -38.82
N LYS A 275 -24.86 30.67 -38.95
CA LYS A 275 -25.48 30.22 -40.20
C LYS A 275 -26.69 31.08 -40.60
N ASP A 276 -27.56 31.46 -39.67
CA ASP A 276 -28.67 32.40 -39.92
C ASP A 276 -28.17 33.77 -40.41
N LEU A 277 -27.10 34.29 -39.80
CA LEU A 277 -26.46 35.54 -40.23
C LEU A 277 -25.87 35.43 -41.64
N GLU A 278 -25.20 34.32 -41.95
CA GLU A 278 -24.62 34.07 -43.27
C GLU A 278 -25.70 34.03 -44.36
N VAL A 279 -26.78 33.26 -44.14
CA VAL A 279 -27.91 33.17 -45.08
C VAL A 279 -28.55 34.55 -45.33
N LYS A 280 -28.77 35.34 -44.27
CA LYS A 280 -29.32 36.70 -44.41
C LYS A 280 -28.38 37.65 -45.12
N THR A 281 -27.07 37.48 -44.93
CA THR A 281 -26.05 38.27 -45.62
C THR A 281 -26.05 37.95 -47.12
N GLN A 282 -26.13 36.67 -47.50
CA GLN A 282 -26.28 36.26 -48.91
C GLN A 282 -27.60 36.78 -49.53
N GLN A 283 -28.68 36.85 -48.76
CA GLN A 283 -29.96 37.39 -49.25
C GLN A 283 -29.89 38.88 -49.61
N LEU A 284 -29.02 39.65 -48.95
CA LEU A 284 -28.76 41.05 -49.30
C LEU A 284 -28.05 41.19 -50.65
N GLU A 285 -27.18 40.25 -51.01
CA GLU A 285 -26.49 40.23 -52.31
C GLU A 285 -27.47 39.98 -53.48
N ILE A 286 -28.59 39.29 -53.21
CA ILE A 286 -29.63 38.96 -54.22
C ILE A 286 -30.71 40.05 -54.28
N LYS A 287 -31.15 40.61 -53.14
CA LYS A 287 -32.22 41.62 -53.10
C LYS A 287 -31.98 42.65 -51.99
N LEU A 288 -31.56 43.84 -52.43
CA LEU A 288 -31.30 44.98 -51.56
C LEU A 288 -32.61 45.68 -51.17
N SER A 289 -32.93 45.66 -49.88
CA SER A 289 -34.12 46.29 -49.30
C SER A 289 -33.84 46.68 -47.85
N ASN A 290 -34.42 47.80 -47.40
CA ASN A 290 -34.31 48.27 -46.00
C ASN A 290 -34.74 47.19 -44.99
N LYS A 291 -35.67 46.30 -45.36
CA LYS A 291 -36.07 45.16 -44.52
C LYS A 291 -34.95 44.13 -44.35
N THR A 292 -34.23 43.81 -45.43
CA THR A 292 -33.10 42.86 -45.42
C THR A 292 -31.95 43.37 -44.55
N GLU A 293 -31.70 44.69 -44.58
CA GLU A 293 -30.65 45.33 -43.77
C GLU A 293 -30.96 45.27 -42.26
N GLU A 294 -32.21 45.53 -41.85
CA GLU A 294 -32.64 45.40 -40.46
C GLU A 294 -32.61 43.93 -39.96
N ASP A 295 -32.98 42.97 -40.81
CA ASP A 295 -32.92 41.54 -40.48
C ASP A 295 -31.47 41.05 -40.27
N ILE A 296 -30.49 41.56 -41.04
CA ILE A 296 -29.06 41.31 -40.84
C ILE A 296 -28.58 41.90 -39.52
N LYS A 297 -28.94 43.15 -39.22
CA LYS A 297 -28.57 43.81 -37.95
C LYS A 297 -29.09 43.02 -36.75
N LYS A 298 -30.33 42.51 -36.83
CA LYS A 298 -30.93 41.65 -35.81
C LYS A 298 -30.22 40.30 -35.69
N ALA A 299 -29.89 39.65 -36.81
CA ALA A 299 -29.16 38.38 -36.81
C ALA A 299 -27.74 38.53 -36.24
N ARG A 300 -27.05 39.63 -36.57
CA ARG A 300 -25.73 39.97 -36.03
C ARG A 300 -25.75 40.15 -34.52
N ARG A 301 -26.72 40.90 -33.99
CA ARG A 301 -26.91 41.05 -32.53
C ARG A 301 -27.15 39.70 -31.85
N LYS A 302 -28.00 38.85 -32.44
CA LYS A 302 -28.29 37.49 -31.95
C LYS A 302 -27.07 36.57 -31.97
N SER A 303 -26.22 36.66 -32.98
CA SER A 303 -24.97 35.91 -33.07
C SER A 303 -23.95 36.40 -32.04
N THR A 304 -23.85 37.73 -31.86
CA THR A 304 -22.97 38.32 -30.84
C THR A 304 -23.39 37.88 -29.44
N GLN A 305 -24.68 37.97 -29.11
CA GLN A 305 -25.22 37.49 -27.83
C GLN A 305 -24.94 36.00 -27.59
N ALA A 306 -25.07 35.15 -28.62
CA ALA A 306 -24.76 33.72 -28.49
C ALA A 306 -23.26 33.47 -28.24
N GLY A 307 -22.39 34.35 -28.74
CA GLY A 307 -20.96 34.35 -28.45
C GLY A 307 -20.68 34.70 -26.99
N ASP A 308 -21.30 35.77 -26.47
CA ASP A 308 -21.19 36.16 -25.06
C ASP A 308 -21.73 35.06 -24.13
N ASP A 309 -22.82 34.41 -24.53
CA ASP A 309 -23.40 33.29 -23.79
C ASP A 309 -22.47 32.07 -23.75
N LEU A 310 -21.80 31.75 -24.87
CA LEU A 310 -20.79 30.70 -24.94
C LEU A 310 -19.60 31.04 -24.04
N MET A 311 -19.10 32.27 -24.10
CA MET A 311 -17.98 32.73 -23.26
C MET A 311 -18.29 32.49 -21.78
N ARG A 312 -19.46 32.94 -21.33
CA ARG A 312 -19.93 32.74 -19.96
C ARG A 312 -20.08 31.26 -19.59
N CYS A 313 -20.58 30.42 -20.50
CA CYS A 313 -20.66 28.97 -20.26
C CYS A 313 -19.28 28.33 -20.11
N VAL A 314 -18.30 28.75 -20.92
CA VAL A 314 -16.91 28.27 -20.87
C VAL A 314 -16.23 28.73 -19.57
N ASP A 315 -16.45 29.97 -19.14
CA ASP A 315 -15.90 30.48 -17.87
C ASP A 315 -16.41 29.67 -16.67
N LEU A 316 -17.71 29.38 -16.62
CA LEU A 316 -18.30 28.54 -15.57
C LEU A 316 -17.81 27.09 -15.62
N TYR A 317 -17.57 26.55 -16.82
CA TYR A 317 -16.94 25.24 -16.99
C TYR A 317 -15.52 25.23 -16.41
N ASN A 318 -14.68 26.20 -16.79
CA ASN A 318 -13.29 26.29 -16.33
C ASN A 318 -13.20 26.50 -14.80
N GLN A 319 -14.08 27.31 -14.22
CA GLN A 319 -14.17 27.48 -12.76
C GLN A 319 -14.54 26.17 -12.06
N THR A 320 -15.53 25.44 -12.60
CA THR A 320 -15.95 24.15 -12.04
C THR A 320 -14.85 23.09 -12.18
N GLN A 321 -14.13 23.08 -13.31
CA GLN A 321 -13.00 22.19 -13.52
C GLN A 321 -11.85 22.49 -12.56
N SER A 322 -11.54 23.78 -12.34
CA SER A 322 -10.47 24.19 -11.41
C SER A 322 -10.80 23.78 -9.98
N LYS A 323 -12.06 23.99 -9.55
CA LYS A 323 -12.53 23.51 -8.24
C LYS A 323 -12.42 21.99 -8.10
N TRP A 324 -12.86 21.24 -9.11
CA TRP A 324 -12.72 19.78 -9.11
C TRP A 324 -11.24 19.36 -9.06
N PHE A 325 -10.36 20.03 -9.81
CA PHE A 325 -8.93 19.77 -9.83
C PHE A 325 -8.30 19.95 -8.45
N GLU A 326 -8.52 21.09 -7.78
CA GLU A 326 -7.94 21.37 -6.46
C GLU A 326 -8.39 20.36 -5.39
N GLU A 327 -9.69 20.02 -5.38
CA GLU A 327 -10.26 19.02 -4.47
C GLU A 327 -9.74 17.61 -4.78
N MET A 328 -9.56 17.26 -6.05
CA MET A 328 -8.99 15.99 -6.48
C MET A 328 -7.52 15.87 -6.07
N VAL A 329 -6.70 16.92 -6.25
CA VAL A 329 -5.30 16.94 -5.78
C VAL A 329 -5.26 16.71 -4.26
N THR A 330 -5.97 17.55 -3.51
CA THR A 330 -5.93 17.54 -2.05
C THR A 330 -6.40 16.22 -1.48
N THR A 331 -7.53 15.69 -1.98
CA THR A 331 -8.08 14.43 -1.48
C THR A 331 -7.20 13.23 -1.88
N SER A 332 -6.60 13.24 -3.08
CA SER A 332 -5.70 12.17 -3.51
C SER A 332 -4.43 12.12 -2.66
N MET A 333 -3.86 13.28 -2.30
CA MET A 333 -2.71 13.36 -1.39
C MET A 333 -3.07 12.88 0.03
N GLU A 334 -4.28 13.18 0.52
CA GLU A 334 -4.74 12.64 1.80
C GLU A 334 -4.84 11.10 1.74
N LEU A 335 -5.43 10.53 0.67
CA LEU A 335 -5.46 9.07 0.50
C LEU A 335 -4.06 8.45 0.45
N GLU A 336 -3.11 9.11 -0.21
CA GLU A 336 -1.70 8.67 -0.25
C GLU A 336 -1.09 8.62 1.16
N LYS A 337 -1.24 9.70 1.94
CA LYS A 337 -0.80 9.75 3.33
C LYS A 337 -1.44 8.66 4.18
N LEU A 338 -2.76 8.44 4.03
CA LEU A 338 -3.48 7.39 4.77
C LEU A 338 -2.93 5.99 4.47
N GLU A 339 -2.49 5.74 3.23
CA GLU A 339 -1.87 4.47 2.83
C GLU A 339 -0.46 4.31 3.39
N VAL A 340 0.37 5.37 3.38
CA VAL A 340 1.70 5.35 4.00
C VAL A 340 1.59 5.05 5.50
N GLU A 341 0.74 5.77 6.22
CA GLU A 341 0.48 5.54 7.65
C GLU A 341 0.01 4.10 7.91
N ARG A 342 -0.82 3.53 7.02
CA ARG A 342 -1.26 2.13 7.15
C ARG A 342 -0.10 1.15 6.99
N ILE A 343 0.78 1.37 6.02
CA ILE A 343 1.95 0.50 5.77
C ILE A 343 2.90 0.56 6.96
N GLU A 344 3.21 1.76 7.46
CA GLU A 344 4.07 1.97 8.62
C GLU A 344 3.48 1.32 9.88
N TRP A 345 2.17 1.49 10.11
CA TRP A 345 1.47 0.86 11.23
C TRP A 345 1.58 -0.66 11.19
N ILE A 346 1.33 -1.28 10.03
CA ILE A 346 1.46 -2.73 9.88
C ILE A 346 2.92 -3.16 10.10
N GLN A 347 3.88 -2.45 9.52
CA GLN A 347 5.30 -2.76 9.70
C GLN A 347 5.70 -2.75 11.19
N GLN A 348 5.26 -1.74 11.94
CA GLN A 348 5.50 -1.65 13.37
C GLN A 348 5.00 -2.89 14.13
N HIS A 349 3.78 -3.35 13.86
CA HIS A 349 3.19 -4.48 14.57
C HIS A 349 3.76 -5.83 14.13
N LEU A 350 4.24 -5.94 12.88
CA LEU A 350 5.01 -7.10 12.45
C LEU A 350 6.39 -7.15 13.14
N ARG A 351 7.04 -6.00 13.36
CA ARG A 351 8.27 -5.94 14.18
C ARG A 351 7.97 -6.29 15.65
N GLN A 352 6.81 -5.89 16.17
CA GLN A 352 6.38 -6.29 17.51
C GLN A 352 6.22 -7.81 17.60
N TYR A 353 5.57 -8.43 16.61
CA TYR A 353 5.48 -9.90 16.52
C TYR A 353 6.86 -10.57 16.57
N THR A 354 7.84 -10.11 15.78
CA THR A 354 9.19 -10.70 15.81
C THR A 354 9.89 -10.50 17.14
N THR A 355 9.72 -9.34 17.77
CA THR A 355 10.29 -9.04 19.10
C THR A 355 9.74 -9.99 20.15
N LEU A 356 8.41 -10.15 20.20
CA LEU A 356 7.74 -11.07 21.10
C LEU A 356 8.18 -12.51 20.89
N ARG A 357 8.40 -12.92 19.64
CA ARG A 357 8.95 -14.25 19.33
C ARG A 357 10.34 -14.46 19.90
N HIS A 358 11.27 -13.53 19.67
CA HIS A 358 12.62 -13.63 20.21
C HIS A 358 12.65 -13.66 21.74
N GLU A 359 11.88 -12.79 22.40
CA GLU A 359 11.75 -12.79 23.86
C GLU A 359 11.21 -14.12 24.39
N THR A 360 10.16 -14.65 23.73
CA THR A 360 9.53 -15.92 24.14
C THR A 360 10.50 -17.08 24.01
N ASP A 361 11.24 -17.16 22.90
CA ASP A 361 12.22 -18.23 22.68
C ASP A 361 13.33 -18.18 23.76
N MET A 362 13.78 -16.97 24.15
CA MET A 362 14.74 -16.80 25.26
C MET A 362 14.17 -17.25 26.62
N PHE A 363 12.92 -16.87 26.94
CA PHE A 363 12.29 -17.32 28.17
C PHE A 363 12.09 -18.84 28.17
N ASN A 364 11.71 -19.43 27.04
CA ASN A 364 11.53 -20.88 26.96
C ASN A 364 12.85 -21.61 27.20
N GLN A 365 13.95 -21.13 26.61
CA GLN A 365 15.28 -21.68 26.82
C GLN A 365 15.70 -21.68 28.31
N SER A 366 15.30 -20.65 29.08
CA SER A 366 15.65 -20.58 30.51
C SER A 366 14.92 -21.63 31.38
N THR A 367 13.84 -22.24 30.90
CA THR A 367 13.02 -23.20 31.69
C THR A 367 13.75 -24.51 32.00
N VAL A 368 14.79 -24.86 31.24
CA VAL A 368 15.56 -26.10 31.44
C VAL A 368 16.74 -25.93 32.39
N GLU A 369 17.16 -24.70 32.73
CA GLU A 369 18.30 -24.46 33.63
C GLU A 369 18.15 -25.16 35.01
N PRO A 370 16.96 -25.16 35.66
CA PRO A 370 16.77 -25.90 36.92
C PRO A 370 16.88 -27.42 36.75
N VAL A 371 16.51 -27.93 35.57
CA VAL A 371 16.62 -29.37 35.25
C VAL A 371 18.09 -29.74 35.14
N ASP A 372 18.88 -28.99 34.38
CA ASP A 372 20.32 -29.20 34.24
C ASP A 372 21.03 -29.17 35.60
N GLN A 373 20.63 -28.25 36.48
CA GLN A 373 21.20 -28.16 37.82
C GLN A 373 20.93 -29.40 38.68
N LEU A 374 19.75 -30.00 38.60
CA LEU A 374 19.46 -31.24 39.33
C LEU A 374 20.11 -32.46 38.69
N LEU A 375 20.17 -32.52 37.35
CA LEU A 375 20.85 -33.60 36.64
C LEU A 375 22.34 -33.67 36.99
N GLN A 376 22.99 -32.54 37.21
CA GLN A 376 24.38 -32.49 37.70
C GLN A 376 24.55 -33.07 39.12
N ASN A 377 23.48 -33.08 39.91
CA ASN A 377 23.49 -33.56 41.30
C ASN A 377 22.99 -35.00 41.46
N VAL A 378 22.66 -35.69 40.37
CA VAL A 378 22.24 -37.10 40.42
C VAL A 378 23.41 -37.97 40.88
N ASP A 379 23.21 -38.71 41.97
CA ASP A 379 24.22 -39.58 42.58
C ASP A 379 23.69 -41.01 42.75
N PRO A 380 24.07 -41.94 41.86
CA PRO A 380 23.64 -43.33 41.94
C PRO A 380 24.08 -44.06 43.23
N ALA A 381 25.18 -43.64 43.86
CA ALA A 381 25.64 -44.26 45.09
C ALA A 381 24.75 -43.86 46.28
N LYS A 382 24.39 -42.57 46.36
CA LYS A 382 23.48 -42.03 47.36
C LYS A 382 22.08 -42.60 47.21
N ASP A 383 21.56 -42.69 45.98
CA ASP A 383 20.23 -43.26 45.71
C ASP A 383 20.17 -44.75 46.09
N ARG A 384 21.21 -45.52 45.75
CA ARG A 384 21.33 -46.93 46.19
C ARG A 384 21.38 -47.04 47.71
N GLU A 385 22.16 -46.19 48.37
CA GLU A 385 22.27 -46.20 49.84
C GLU A 385 20.92 -45.91 50.50
N LEU A 386 20.19 -44.91 50.01
CA LEU A 386 18.84 -44.57 50.47
C LEU A 386 17.90 -45.77 50.36
N TRP A 387 17.82 -46.37 49.17
CA TRP A 387 16.93 -47.50 48.92
C TRP A 387 17.27 -48.73 49.78
N VAL A 388 18.57 -49.08 49.92
CA VAL A 388 19.00 -50.20 50.77
C VAL A 388 18.67 -49.94 52.23
N LYS A 389 18.86 -48.72 52.75
CA LYS A 389 18.52 -48.39 54.14
C LYS A 389 17.04 -48.62 54.43
N GLU A 390 16.17 -48.27 53.50
CA GLU A 390 14.72 -48.42 53.65
C GLU A 390 14.22 -49.86 53.43
N ASN A 391 14.92 -50.65 52.61
CA ASN A 391 14.44 -51.96 52.14
C ASN A 391 15.32 -53.16 52.54
N ASN A 392 16.36 -52.97 53.36
CA ASN A 392 17.22 -54.09 53.77
C ASN A 392 16.45 -55.19 54.53
N THR A 393 16.82 -56.44 54.29
CA THR A 393 16.17 -57.63 54.88
C THR A 393 17.03 -58.33 55.92
N GLY A 394 18.18 -57.74 56.27
CA GLY A 394 19.16 -58.29 57.20
C GLY A 394 20.60 -58.16 56.68
N GLU A 395 21.53 -57.94 57.60
CA GLU A 395 22.96 -57.79 57.31
C GLU A 395 23.77 -59.10 57.48
N VAL A 396 23.18 -60.07 58.18
CA VAL A 396 23.83 -61.33 58.51
C VAL A 396 23.82 -62.25 57.29
N ARG A 397 25.01 -62.68 56.88
CA ARG A 397 25.15 -63.66 55.80
C ARG A 397 24.85 -65.07 56.32
N PRO A 398 24.22 -65.95 55.53
CA PRO A 398 24.04 -67.35 55.89
C PRO A 398 25.37 -68.04 56.22
N VAL A 399 25.33 -69.00 57.15
CA VAL A 399 26.46 -69.86 57.54
C VAL A 399 26.09 -71.34 57.36
N ASP A 400 27.09 -72.20 57.31
CA ASP A 400 26.89 -73.65 57.18
C ASP A 400 26.23 -74.24 58.44
N MET A 401 25.53 -75.37 58.26
CA MET A 401 24.92 -76.12 59.38
C MET A 401 25.98 -76.89 60.17
N ASP A 402 25.79 -76.96 61.49
CA ASP A 402 26.60 -77.81 62.36
C ASP A 402 26.34 -79.32 62.08
N ILE A 403 27.37 -80.15 62.35
CA ILE A 403 27.35 -81.62 62.18
C ILE A 403 26.77 -82.32 63.40
#